data_AF-A0AAJ2LSA0-F1
#
_entry.id   AF-A0AAJ2LSA0-F1
#
_cell.length_a   1.000
_cell.length_b   1.000
_cell.length_c   1.000
_cell.angle_alpha   90.00
_cell.angle_beta   90.00
_cell.angle_gamma   90.00
#
_symmetry.space_group_name_H-M   'P 1'
#
loop_
_entity.id
_entity.type
_entity.pdbx_description
1 polymer ?
#
loop_
_entity_poly.entity_id
_entity_poly.type
_entity_poly.pdbx_seq_one_letter_code
_entity_poly.pdbx_strand_id
1 'polypeptide(L)' 'MEYFERHQGGERALLVHMSVYQREELDIEEFKLLAQSAGADIIDLITGSRQRPDPKLFIG' A
#
# COMPACT_ATOMS: atom_id res chain seq x y z
N MET A 1 -28.06 -13.24 -10.50
CA MET A 1 -26.80 -12.60 -10.93
C MET A 1 -26.52 -11.53 -9.89
N GLU A 2 -25.69 -11.84 -8.90
CA GLU A 2 -25.18 -10.83 -7.97
C GLU A 2 -24.23 -9.93 -8.75
N TYR A 3 -24.61 -8.66 -8.94
CA TYR A 3 -23.72 -7.67 -9.52
C TYR A 3 -22.64 -7.36 -8.49
N PHE A 4 -21.37 -7.55 -8.86
CA PHE A 4 -20.25 -7.05 -8.08
C PHE A 4 -20.37 -5.52 -7.97
N GLU A 5 -20.55 -5.01 -6.76
CA GLU A 5 -20.37 -3.58 -6.51
C GLU A 5 -18.92 -3.22 -6.83
N ARG A 6 -18.74 -2.32 -7.80
CA ARG A 6 -17.42 -1.75 -8.06
C ARG A 6 -17.10 -0.75 -6.96
N HIS A 7 -15.96 -0.95 -6.30
CA HIS A 7 -15.35 0.11 -5.51
C HIS A 7 -15.22 1.37 -6.38
N GLN A 8 -15.80 2.47 -5.89
CA GLN A 8 -15.88 3.72 -6.66
C GLN A 8 -14.57 4.52 -6.62
N GLY A 9 -13.61 4.10 -5.79
CA GLY A 9 -12.40 4.87 -5.53
C GLY A 9 -12.70 6.12 -4.69
N GLY A 10 -11.71 7.00 -4.57
CA GLY A 10 -11.81 8.26 -3.85
C GLY A 10 -11.62 8.13 -2.34
N GLU A 11 -11.29 6.95 -1.83
CA GLU A 11 -10.99 6.77 -0.41
C GLU A 11 -9.66 7.44 -0.05
N ARG A 12 -9.66 8.10 1.12
CA ARG A 12 -8.46 8.63 1.74
C ARG A 12 -7.56 7.47 2.17
N ALA A 13 -6.35 7.41 1.64
CA ALA A 13 -5.43 6.29 1.82
C ALA A 13 -4.10 6.74 2.41
N LEU A 14 -3.57 5.95 3.33
CA LEU A 14 -2.16 6.02 3.73
C LEU A 14 -1.41 4.94 2.96
N LEU A 15 -0.34 5.32 2.27
CA LEU A 15 0.57 4.35 1.66
C LEU A 15 1.61 3.95 2.70
N VAL A 16 1.79 2.65 2.90
CA VAL A 16 2.78 2.12 3.83
C VAL A 16 3.72 1.20 3.09
N HIS A 17 4.97 1.64 2.93
CA HIS A 17 6.03 0.89 2.28
C HIS A 17 7.04 0.40 3.32
N MET A 18 7.20 -0.91 3.45
CA MET A 18 8.14 -1.51 4.40
C MET A 18 9.14 -2.38 3.67
N SER A 19 10.43 -2.05 3.82
CA SER A 19 11.51 -2.95 3.44
C SER A 19 11.57 -4.11 4.44
N VAL A 20 11.28 -5.34 3.98
CA VAL A 20 11.24 -6.54 4.84
C VAL A 20 12.27 -7.55 4.36
N TYR A 21 13.31 -7.77 5.18
CA TYR A 21 14.47 -8.60 4.84
C TYR A 21 15.19 -8.10 3.57
N GLN A 22 16.24 -8.76 3.10
CA GLN A 22 16.99 -8.42 1.87
C GLN A 22 16.16 -8.60 0.57
N ARG A 23 14.86 -8.33 0.59
CA ARG A 23 14.05 -8.18 -0.61
C ARG A 23 14.38 -6.86 -1.28
N GLU A 24 14.29 -6.88 -2.60
CA GLU A 24 14.40 -5.67 -3.41
C GLU A 24 13.37 -4.64 -2.93
N GLU A 25 13.87 -3.42 -2.74
CA GLU A 25 13.06 -2.26 -2.43
C GLU A 25 12.22 -1.96 -3.68
N LEU A 26 10.90 -2.09 -3.57
CA LEU A 26 9.99 -1.72 -4.66
C LEU A 26 10.10 -0.21 -4.91
N ASP A 27 9.97 0.20 -6.16
CA ASP A 27 9.97 1.61 -6.52
C ASP A 27 8.76 2.31 -5.88
N ILE A 28 9.05 3.17 -4.91
CA ILE A 28 8.05 3.94 -4.16
C ILE A 28 7.23 4.83 -5.11
N GLU A 29 7.83 5.35 -6.19
CA GLU A 29 7.13 6.20 -7.14
C GLU A 29 6.16 5.38 -8.01
N GLU A 30 6.55 4.18 -8.43
CA GLU A 30 5.62 3.27 -9.11
C GLU A 30 4.43 2.93 -8.20
N PHE A 31 4.68 2.64 -6.92
CA PHE A 31 3.61 2.34 -5.98
C PHE A 31 2.61 3.50 -5.83
N LYS A 32 3.10 4.74 -5.73
CA LYS A 32 2.24 5.93 -5.71
C LYS A 32 1.40 6.05 -6.98
N LEU A 33 2.02 5.88 -8.15
CA LEU A 33 1.34 5.98 -9.45
C LEU A 33 0.23 4.93 -9.59
N LEU A 34 0.47 3.71 -9.12
CA LEU A 34 -0.54 2.65 -9.10
C LEU A 34 -1.72 3.00 -8.19
N ALA A 35 -1.43 3.49 -6.98
CA ALA A 35 -2.47 3.91 -6.03
C ALA A 35 -3.31 5.08 -6.57
N GLN A 36 -2.68 6.08 -7.18
CA GLN A 36 -3.37 7.19 -7.83
C GLN A 36 -4.24 6.71 -9.00
N SER A 37 -3.73 5.78 -9.83
CA SER A 37 -4.48 5.21 -10.96
C SER A 37 -5.69 4.39 -10.50
N ALA A 38 -5.62 3.80 -9.31
CA ALA A 38 -6.75 3.12 -8.66
C ALA A 38 -7.79 4.09 -8.05
N GLY A 39 -7.52 5.40 -8.07
CA GLY A 39 -8.40 6.43 -7.55
C GLY A 39 -8.21 6.75 -6.06
N ALA A 40 -7.09 6.35 -5.44
CA ALA A 40 -6.83 6.65 -4.03
C ALA A 40 -6.50 8.14 -3.81
N ASP A 41 -7.09 8.73 -2.76
CA ASP A 41 -6.69 10.05 -2.24
C ASP A 41 -5.57 9.87 -1.21
N ILE A 42 -4.32 9.90 -1.68
CA ILE A 42 -3.14 9.62 -0.85
C ILE A 42 -2.91 10.76 0.13
N ILE A 43 -3.04 10.47 1.42
CA ILE A 43 -2.87 11.43 2.51
C ILE A 43 -1.43 11.53 2.95
N ASP A 44 -0.72 10.40 3.00
CA ASP A 44 0.69 10.35 3.38
C ASP A 44 1.34 9.05 2.89
N LEU A 45 2.67 9.06 2.84
CA LEU A 45 3.52 7.90 2.61
C LEU A 45 4.38 7.63 3.85
N ILE A 46 4.16 6.48 4.48
CA ILE A 46 4.95 5.99 5.59
C ILE A 46 5.95 4.97 5.06
N THR A 47 7.23 5.17 5.38
CA THR A 47 8.30 4.25 5.03
C THR A 47 8.99 3.70 6.28
N GLY A 48 9.56 2.50 6.16
CA GLY A 48 10.34 1.90 7.25
C GLY A 48 10.99 0.58 6.84
N SER A 49 11.70 -0.03 7.78
CA SER A 49 12.36 -1.30 7.56
C SER A 49 12.18 -2.27 8.73
N ARG A 50 12.11 -3.57 8.42
CA ARG A 50 12.02 -4.66 9.40
C ARG A 50 12.77 -5.89 8.94
N GLN A 51 13.23 -6.66 9.92
CA GLN A 51 13.89 -7.95 9.66
C GLN A 51 12.90 -9.04 9.25
N ARG A 52 11.70 -9.05 9.84
CA ARG A 52 10.63 -10.01 9.57
C ARG A 52 9.25 -9.37 9.75
N PRO A 53 8.22 -9.81 9.01
CA PRO A 53 6.86 -9.32 9.22
C PRO A 53 6.29 -9.87 10.52
N ASP A 54 5.44 -9.08 11.18
CA ASP A 54 4.66 -9.54 12.33
C ASP A 54 3.53 -10.47 11.85
N PRO A 55 3.33 -11.65 12.46
CA PRO A 55 2.32 -12.61 12.01
C PRO A 55 0.88 -12.13 12.20
N LYS A 56 0.62 -11.19 13.12
CA LYS A 56 -0.71 -10.65 13.40
C LYS A 56 -0.98 -9.37 12.59
N LEU A 57 0.02 -8.48 12.49
CA LEU A 57 -0.16 -7.11 12.02
C LEU A 57 0.77 -6.72 10.86
N PHE A 58 1.61 -7.64 10.36
CA PHE A 58 2.59 -7.46 9.30
C PHE A 58 3.74 -6.48 9.61
N ILE A 59 3.46 -5.24 10.01
CA ILE A 59 4.46 -4.16 10.19
C ILE A 59 4.67 -3.73 11.65
N GLY A 60 3.86 -4.25 12.57
CA GLY A 60 3.86 -3.87 13.99
C GLY A 60 2.61 -4.36 14.64
#